data_AF-A0A1F5C0B8-F1
#
_entry.id   AF-A0A1F5C0B8-F1
#
_cell.length_a   1.000
_cell.length_b   1.000
_cell.length_c   1.000
_cell.angle_alpha   90.00
_cell.angle_beta   90.00
_cell.angle_gamma   90.00
#
_symmetry.space_group_name_H-M   'P 1'
#
loop_
_entity.id
_entity.type
_entity.pdbx_description
1 polymer ?
#
loop_
_entity_poly.entity_id
_entity_poly.type
_entity_poly.pdbx_seq_one_letter_code
_entity_poly.pdbx_strand_id
1 'polypeptide(L)'
;MGARLERTLINLMLDLHTKESGYQEVLPPFMVNRDSMIATGQLPKFEEELFKVDDGNYYLIPTAEVPVTNIYRGEILAEKDHSYSLCLIYALFQKGGRSKKL
;
A
#
# COMPACT_ATOMS: atom_id res chain seq x y z
N MET A 1 7.53 -22.65 -13.29
CA MET A 1 8.79 -22.12 -12.71
C MET A 1 8.68 -20.65 -12.26
N GLY A 2 7.82 -19.81 -12.86
CA GLY A 2 7.69 -18.39 -12.49
C GLY A 2 7.32 -18.08 -11.03
N ALA A 3 6.35 -18.79 -10.43
CA ALA A 3 5.94 -18.56 -9.04
C ALA A 3 7.02 -18.85 -7.98
N ARG A 4 8.09 -19.57 -8.33
CA ARG A 4 9.24 -19.75 -7.44
C ARG A 4 10.16 -18.53 -7.52
N LEU A 5 10.41 -18.03 -8.73
CA LEU A 5 11.23 -16.84 -8.96
C LEU A 5 10.60 -15.60 -8.32
N GLU A 6 9.29 -15.42 -8.46
CA GLU A 6 8.57 -14.29 -7.88
C GLU A 6 8.72 -14.26 -6.35
N ARG A 7 8.46 -15.37 -5.66
CA ARG A 7 8.74 -15.49 -4.20
C ARG A 7 10.21 -15.27 -3.83
N THR A 8 11.17 -15.72 -4.65
CA THR A 8 12.59 -15.47 -4.39
C THR A 8 12.93 -13.97 -4.50
N LEU A 9 12.38 -13.27 -5.49
CA LEU A 9 12.57 -11.83 -5.66
C LEU A 9 11.94 -11.03 -4.51
N ILE A 10 10.75 -11.44 -4.08
CA ILE A 10 10.06 -10.90 -2.90
C ILE A 10 10.97 -11.01 -1.67
N ASN A 11 11.45 -12.22 -1.37
CA ASN A 11 12.29 -12.46 -0.20
C ASN A 11 13.62 -11.70 -0.28
N LEU A 12 14.23 -11.60 -1.47
CA LEU A 12 15.44 -10.81 -1.67
C LEU A 12 15.23 -9.34 -1.32
N MET A 13 14.13 -8.75 -1.78
CA MET A 13 13.83 -7.34 -1.50
C MET A 13 13.55 -7.10 -0.02
N LEU A 14 12.81 -8.00 0.64
CA LEU A 14 12.59 -7.91 2.09
C LEU A 14 13.90 -8.02 2.86
N ASP A 15 14.74 -9.01 2.54
CA ASP A 15 16.03 -9.21 3.20
C ASP A 15 16.94 -7.98 3.05
N LEU A 16 17.02 -7.41 1.85
CA LEU A 16 17.82 -6.20 1.60
C LEU A 16 17.38 -5.03 2.48
N HIS A 17 16.08 -4.72 2.50
CA HIS A 17 15.59 -3.54 3.22
C HIS A 17 15.58 -3.76 4.74
N THR A 18 15.29 -4.97 5.22
CA THR A 18 15.22 -5.27 6.65
C THR A 18 16.61 -5.45 7.27
N LYS A 19 17.51 -6.20 6.63
CA LYS A 19 18.83 -6.54 7.19
C LYS A 19 19.88 -5.46 6.93
N GLU A 20 19.87 -4.85 5.74
CA GLU A 20 20.93 -3.90 5.36
C GLU A 20 20.52 -2.44 5.59
N SER A 21 19.24 -2.13 5.40
CA SER A 21 18.73 -0.74 5.46
C SER A 21 17.96 -0.41 6.74
N GLY A 22 17.72 -1.40 7.61
CA GLY A 22 17.06 -1.23 8.91
C GLY A 22 15.56 -0.91 8.83
N TYR A 23 14.90 -1.27 7.72
CA TYR A 23 13.46 -1.08 7.58
C TYR A 23 12.70 -2.10 8.43
N GLN A 24 11.60 -1.66 9.03
CA GLN A 24 10.68 -2.54 9.73
C GLN A 24 9.71 -3.16 8.72
N GLU A 25 9.67 -4.50 8.71
CA GLU A 25 8.69 -5.24 7.92
C GLU A 25 7.30 -5.12 8.55
N VAL A 26 6.31 -4.69 7.76
CA VAL A 26 4.92 -4.56 8.21
C VAL A 26 3.96 -5.17 7.22
N LEU A 27 2.86 -5.73 7.76
CA LEU A 27 1.78 -6.30 6.99
C LEU A 27 0.45 -5.53 7.25
N PRO A 28 0.23 -4.35 6.63
CA PRO A 28 -1.05 -3.64 6.69
C PRO A 28 -2.28 -4.32 6.03
N PRO A 29 -3.51 -3.83 6.29
CA PRO A 29 -4.72 -4.34 5.64
C PRO A 29 -4.76 -4.11 4.11
N PHE A 30 -5.27 -5.09 3.36
CA PHE A 30 -5.53 -4.97 1.91
C PHE A 30 -6.77 -4.13 1.55
N MET A 31 -7.64 -3.91 2.54
CA MET A 31 -8.86 -3.11 2.43
C MET A 31 -8.73 -1.88 3.31
N VAL A 32 -9.04 -0.72 2.75
CA VAL A 32 -9.01 0.55 3.47
C VAL A 32 -10.34 1.27 3.32
N ASN A 33 -10.70 2.06 4.33
CA ASN A 33 -11.89 2.89 4.26
C ASN A 33 -11.70 4.05 3.26
N ARG A 34 -12.80 4.73 2.96
CA ARG A 34 -12.81 5.88 2.05
C ARG A 34 -11.89 7.01 2.51
N ASP A 35 -11.84 7.28 3.82
CA ASP A 35 -11.07 8.39 4.37
C ASP A 35 -9.56 8.21 4.17
N SER A 36 -9.06 6.98 4.27
CA SER A 36 -7.66 6.65 3.99
C SER A 36 -7.30 6.88 2.51
N MET A 37 -8.23 6.60 1.61
CA MET A 37 -8.07 6.84 0.16
C MET A 37 -8.17 8.32 -0.20
N ILE A 38 -8.93 9.11 0.56
CA ILE A 38 -8.96 10.58 0.43
C ILE A 38 -7.65 11.19 0.94
N ALA A 39 -7.16 10.72 2.10
CA ALA A 39 -5.93 11.21 2.72
C ALA A 39 -4.70 11.08 1.79
N THR A 40 -4.71 10.06 0.93
CA THR A 40 -3.65 9.78 -0.06
C THR A 40 -3.95 10.37 -1.45
N GLY A 41 -5.03 11.12 -1.60
CA GLY A 41 -5.39 11.79 -2.85
C GLY A 41 -5.90 10.87 -3.96
N GLN A 42 -6.15 9.59 -3.66
CA GLN A 42 -6.67 8.63 -4.64
C GLN A 42 -8.15 8.92 -4.96
N LEU A 43 -8.92 9.32 -3.95
CA LEU A 43 -10.30 9.79 -4.11
C LEU A 43 -10.37 11.32 -4.07
N PRO A 44 -11.30 11.94 -4.82
CA PRO A 44 -12.35 11.31 -5.66
C PRO A 44 -11.90 10.98 -7.10
N LYS A 45 -10.68 11.34 -7.49
CA LYS A 45 -10.25 11.35 -8.91
C LYS A 45 -10.22 9.96 -9.55
N PHE A 46 -9.77 8.93 -8.84
CA PHE A 46 -9.56 7.59 -9.37
C PHE A 46 -10.62 6.59 -8.93
N GLU A 47 -11.79 7.06 -8.48
CA GLU A 47 -12.83 6.19 -7.89
C GLU A 47 -13.30 5.06 -8.81
N GLU A 48 -13.35 5.31 -10.12
CA GLU A 48 -13.76 4.32 -11.11
C GLU A 48 -12.66 3.27 -11.40
N GLU A 49 -11.41 3.60 -11.13
CA GLU A 49 -10.23 2.74 -11.32
C GLU A 49 -9.96 1.83 -10.12
N LEU A 50 -10.74 2.00 -9.04
CA LEU A 50 -10.59 1.25 -7.80
C LEU A 50 -11.63 0.14 -7.67
N PHE A 51 -11.23 -0.94 -6.99
CA PHE A 51 -12.16 -1.98 -6.58
C PHE A 51 -12.84 -1.59 -5.28
N LYS A 52 -14.17 -1.45 -5.34
CA LYS A 52 -15.03 -1.17 -4.19
C LYS A 52 -15.52 -2.49 -3.61
N VAL A 53 -15.57 -2.56 -2.28
CA VAL A 53 -16.03 -3.71 -1.49
C VAL A 53 -17.09 -3.20 -0.50
N ASP A 54 -18.01 -4.07 -0.09
CA ASP A 54 -19.04 -3.76 0.91
C ASP A 54 -19.87 -2.52 0.50
N ASP A 55 -20.48 -2.60 -0.69
CA ASP A 55 -21.32 -1.54 -1.27
C ASP A 55 -20.67 -0.14 -1.35
N GLY A 56 -19.33 -0.07 -1.30
CA GLY A 56 -18.57 1.17 -1.42
C GLY A 56 -18.03 1.74 -0.11
N ASN A 57 -18.19 1.03 1.01
CA ASN A 57 -17.60 1.42 2.29
C ASN A 57 -16.07 1.22 2.32
N TYR A 58 -15.59 0.19 1.61
CA TYR A 58 -14.17 -0.17 1.56
C TYR A 58 -13.64 -0.21 0.13
N TYR A 59 -12.34 0.01 0.00
CA TYR A 59 -11.60 -0.04 -1.25
C TYR A 59 -10.41 -0.98 -1.12
N LEU A 60 -10.14 -1.78 -2.15
CA LEU A 60 -8.87 -2.49 -2.25
C LEU A 60 -7.76 -1.50 -2.58
N ILE A 61 -6.61 -1.67 -1.94
CA ILE A 61 -5.50 -0.74 -2.09
C ILE A 61 -4.88 -0.85 -3.50
N PRO A 62 -4.70 0.29 -4.21
CA PRO A 62 -4.05 0.31 -5.52
C PRO A 62 -2.52 0.39 -5.41
N THR A 63 -2.02 0.87 -4.27
CA THR A 63 -0.59 1.03 -3.97
C THR A 63 -0.35 0.79 -2.49
N ALA A 64 0.87 0.37 -2.18
CA ALA A 64 1.37 0.18 -0.82
C ALA A 64 1.39 1.48 0.01
N GLU A 65 1.47 2.63 -0.65
CA GLU A 65 1.53 3.94 0.00
C GLU A 65 0.30 4.24 0.85
N VAL A 66 -0.90 3.83 0.39
CA VAL A 66 -2.16 4.13 1.07
C VAL A 66 -2.19 3.60 2.50
N PRO A 67 -2.00 2.29 2.76
CA PRO A 67 -2.00 1.80 4.11
C PRO A 67 -0.82 2.33 4.93
N VAL A 68 0.38 2.41 4.36
CA VAL A 68 1.60 2.81 5.09
C VAL A 68 1.50 4.20 5.67
N THR A 69 1.06 5.16 4.86
CA THR A 69 0.87 6.55 5.30
C THR A 69 -0.25 6.67 6.33
N ASN A 70 -1.21 5.73 6.33
CA ASN A 70 -2.32 5.71 7.27
C ASN A 70 -2.04 4.94 8.57
N ILE A 71 -0.94 4.18 8.69
CA ILE A 71 -0.60 3.42 9.92
C ILE A 71 -0.56 4.34 11.13
N TYR A 72 0.04 5.53 10.99
CA TYR A 72 0.18 6.52 12.06
C TYR A 72 -0.83 7.67 11.94
N ARG A 73 -1.93 7.48 11.18
CA ARG A 73 -2.91 8.54 10.97
C ARG A 73 -3.65 8.84 12.28
N GLY A 74 -3.53 10.09 12.72
CA GLY A 74 -4.18 10.56 13.95
C GLY A 74 -3.34 10.34 15.22
N GLU A 75 -2.10 9.86 15.08
CA GLU A 75 -1.16 9.71 16.18
C GLU A 75 -0.17 10.87 16.23
N ILE A 76 0.20 11.31 17.44
CA ILE A 76 1.30 12.27 17.64
C ILE A 76 2.56 11.46 17.91
N LEU A 77 3.46 11.42 16.93
CA LEU A 77 4.72 10.71 17.05
C LEU A 77 5.64 11.43 18.04
N ALA A 78 6.30 10.67 18.90
CA ALA A 78 7.32 11.20 19.79
C ALA A 78 8.59 11.57 19.00
N GLU A 79 9.40 12.49 19.52
CA GLU A 79 10.66 12.91 18.87
C GLU A 79 11.61 11.74 18.59
N LYS A 80 11.62 10.73 19.47
CA LYS A 80 12.42 9.50 19.30
C LYS A 80 11.94 8.58 18.17
N ASP A 81 10.71 8.79 17.68
CA ASP A 81 9.99 7.97 16.73
C ASP A 81 9.93 8.62 15.33
N HIS A 82 10.71 9.67 15.09
CA HIS A 82 10.65 10.52 13.89
C HIS A 82 11.15 9.87 12.58
N SER A 83 11.55 8.59 12.60
CA SER A 83 12.15 7.91 11.44
C SER A 83 11.68 6.46 11.32
N TYR A 84 10.42 6.28 10.92
CA TYR A 84 9.90 4.97 10.52
C TYR A 84 10.23 4.69 9.04
N SER A 85 11.17 3.78 8.83
CA SER A 85 11.41 3.19 7.52
C SER A 85 10.64 1.88 7.43
N LEU A 86 9.52 1.86 6.70
CA LEU A 86 8.64 0.68 6.59
C LEU A 86 8.85 -0.02 5.25
N CYS A 87 9.06 -1.33 5.27
CA CYS A 87 9.14 -2.17 4.08
C CYS A 87 8.02 -3.22 4.11
N LEU A 88 7.47 -3.54 2.94
CA LEU A 88 6.36 -4.45 2.81
C LEU A 88 6.30 -5.02 1.40
N ILE A 89 5.61 -6.16 1.25
CA ILE A 89 5.25 -6.71 -0.04
C ILE A 89 3.76 -7.01 -0.08
N TYR A 90 3.10 -6.45 -1.10
CA TYR A 90 1.64 -6.39 -1.19
C TYR A 90 1.14 -6.69 -2.59
N ALA A 91 0.04 -7.44 -2.65
CA ALA A 91 -0.78 -7.51 -3.85
C ALA A 91 -1.52 -6.17 -4.04
N LEU A 92 -1.35 -5.55 -5.20
CA LEU A 92 -1.96 -4.28 -5.56
C LEU A 92 -3.12 -4.51 -6.53
N PHE A 93 -4.24 -3.85 -6.28
CA PHE A 93 -5.48 -4.05 -7.02
C PHE A 93 -5.89 -2.75 -7.70
N GLN A 94 -5.71 -2.69 -9.01
CA GLN A 94 -6.15 -1.57 -9.84
C GLN A 94 -6.98 -2.09 -11.00
N LYS A 95 -8.15 -1.49 -11.24
CA LYS A 95 -8.88 -1.75 -12.47
C LYS A 95 -8.10 -1.11 -13.60
N GLY A 96 -7.80 -1.87 -14.65
CA GLY A 96 -7.14 -1.33 -15.83
C GLY A 96 -7.94 -0.15 -16.39
N GLY A 97 -7.34 1.04 -16.40
CA GLY A 97 -7.97 2.25 -16.92
C GLY A 97 -8.26 2.13 -18.42
N ARG A 98 -9.35 2.75 -18.89
CA ARG A 98 -9.57 2.95 -20.33
C ARG A 98 -8.39 3.74 -20.87
N SER A 99 -7.57 3.13 -21.71
CA SER A 99 -6.64 3.85 -22.57
C SER A 99 -7.45 4.92 -23.31
N LYS A 100 -7.25 6.20 -22.97
CA LYS A 100 -7.73 7.30 -23.81
C LYS A 100 -7.00 7.13 -25.13
N LYS A 101 -7.67 6.51 -26.11
CA LYS A 101 -7.30 6.66 -27.52
C LYS A 101 -7.28 8.18 -27.78
N LEU A 102 -6.07 8.69 -27.95
CA LEU A 102 -5.79 9.98 -28.56
C LEU A 102 -6.34 9.99 -29.99
#